data_AF-A0A0A2M6T5-F1
#
_entry.id   AF-A0A0A2M6T5-F1
#
_cell.length_a   1.000
_cell.length_b   1.000
_cell.length_c   1.000
_cell.angle_alpha   90.00
_cell.angle_beta   90.00
_cell.angle_gamma   90.00
#
_symmetry.space_group_name_H-M   'P 1'
#
loop_
_entity.id
_entity.type
_entity.pdbx_description
1 polymer ?
#
loop_
_entity_poly.entity_id
_entity_poly.type
_entity_poly.pdbx_seq_one_letter_code
_entity_poly.pdbx_strand_id
1 'polypeptide(L)'
;MMRKSKKISMLYIDYAITASGNDNEVEIKYRFRNALWFTANNKKTLANRIAFPKQQDGKEVKITVQGLFRKQEYSFRLMNDHIIVLK
;
A
#
# COMPACT_ATOMS: atom_id res chain seq x y z
N MET A 1 -13.61 28.68 -3.76
CA MET A 1 -12.46 28.05 -3.06
C MET A 1 -12.77 26.57 -2.84
N MET A 2 -12.22 25.67 -3.66
CA MET A 2 -12.46 24.23 -3.51
C MET A 2 -11.86 23.75 -2.19
N ARG A 3 -12.72 23.33 -1.23
CA ARG A 3 -12.29 22.63 -0.02
C ARG A 3 -11.71 21.28 -0.45
N LYS A 4 -10.43 21.23 -0.84
CA LYS A 4 -9.73 19.95 -1.06
C LYS A 4 -9.83 19.19 0.26
N SER A 5 -10.58 18.09 0.25
CA SER A 5 -10.71 17.22 1.41
C SER A 5 -9.31 16.90 1.94
N LYS A 6 -9.05 17.23 3.22
CA LYS A 6 -7.77 16.94 3.89
C LYS A 6 -7.66 15.48 4.33
N LYS A 7 -8.70 14.66 4.07
CA LYS A 7 -8.71 13.25 4.43
C LYS A 7 -7.75 12.48 3.53
N ILE A 8 -7.05 11.52 4.13
CA ILE A 8 -6.30 10.53 3.37
C ILE A 8 -7.33 9.59 2.75
N SER A 9 -7.17 9.29 1.47
CA SER A 9 -8.03 8.34 0.78
C SER A 9 -7.21 7.53 -0.20
N MET A 10 -7.37 6.21 -0.16
CA MET A 10 -6.81 5.32 -1.18
C MET A 10 -7.47 5.60 -2.52
N LEU A 11 -6.68 5.79 -3.56
CA LEU A 11 -7.14 5.95 -4.94
C LEU A 11 -7.15 4.60 -5.66
N TYR A 12 -6.06 3.84 -5.52
CA TYR A 12 -5.97 2.47 -6.01
C TYR A 12 -4.93 1.68 -5.20
N ILE A 13 -5.08 0.37 -5.23
CA ILE A 13 -4.09 -0.61 -4.79
C ILE A 13 -4.22 -1.83 -5.71
N ASP A 14 -3.11 -2.23 -6.32
CA ASP A 14 -3.08 -3.32 -7.29
C ASP A 14 -1.73 -4.03 -7.23
N TYR A 15 -1.68 -5.25 -7.76
CA TYR A 15 -0.40 -5.87 -8.05
C TYR A 15 0.33 -5.11 -9.18
N ALA A 16 1.62 -4.91 -8.96
CA ALA A 16 2.52 -4.44 -9.99
C ALA A 16 3.11 -5.65 -10.72
N ILE A 17 3.34 -5.50 -12.02
CA ILE A 17 4.12 -6.47 -12.79
C ILE A 17 5.55 -6.36 -12.27
N THR A 18 6.05 -7.40 -11.60
CA THR A 18 7.40 -7.45 -11.04
C THR A 18 8.41 -7.38 -12.18
N ALA A 19 9.16 -6.28 -12.27
CA ALA A 19 10.18 -6.10 -13.30
C ALA A 19 11.38 -7.06 -13.12
N SER A 20 11.58 -7.58 -11.89
CA SER A 20 12.78 -8.34 -11.53
C SER A 20 12.71 -9.85 -11.81
N GLY A 21 11.61 -10.38 -12.35
CA GLY A 21 11.46 -11.83 -12.62
C GLY A 21 11.66 -12.73 -11.39
N ASN A 22 11.62 -12.15 -10.19
CA ASN A 22 11.87 -12.86 -8.94
C ASN A 22 10.55 -13.43 -8.45
N ASP A 23 10.31 -14.71 -8.75
CA ASP A 23 9.04 -15.41 -8.46
C ASP A 23 8.72 -15.52 -6.97
N ASN A 24 9.66 -15.13 -6.10
CA ASN A 24 9.55 -15.15 -4.65
C ASN A 24 9.08 -13.83 -4.03
N GLU A 25 8.81 -12.79 -4.84
CA GLU A 25 8.33 -11.51 -4.36
C GLU A 25 7.06 -11.08 -5.10
N VAL A 26 6.19 -10.37 -4.38
CA VAL A 26 4.99 -9.74 -4.93
C VAL A 26 5.13 -8.25 -4.72
N GLU A 27 5.09 -7.50 -5.81
CA GLU A 27 5.13 -6.04 -5.78
C GLU A 27 3.71 -5.48 -5.84
N ILE A 28 3.41 -4.53 -4.95
CA ILE A 28 2.12 -3.84 -4.92
C ILE A 28 2.35 -2.40 -5.28
N LYS A 29 1.58 -1.91 -6.24
CA LYS A 29 1.46 -0.48 -6.53
C LYS A 29 0.26 0.08 -5.79
N TYR A 30 0.43 1.23 -5.16
CA TYR A 30 -0.65 1.90 -4.45
C TYR A 30 -0.57 3.40 -4.65
N ARG A 31 -1.69 4.08 -4.48
CA ARG A 31 -1.72 5.55 -4.48
C ARG A 31 -2.75 6.06 -3.53
N PHE A 32 -2.35 7.06 -2.75
CA PHE A 32 -3.20 7.73 -1.79
C PHE A 32 -3.25 9.22 -2.09
N ARG A 33 -4.41 9.83 -1.88
CA ARG A 33 -4.58 11.28 -1.90
C ARG A 33 -4.15 11.85 -0.55
N ASN A 34 -3.47 13.00 -0.57
CA ASN A 34 -2.96 13.70 0.63
C ASN A 34 -1.98 12.87 1.47
N ALA A 35 -1.30 11.90 0.85
CA ALA A 35 -0.19 11.19 1.46
C ALA A 35 1.12 11.95 1.20
N LEU A 36 1.96 12.01 2.23
CA LEU A 36 3.32 12.54 2.17
C LEU A 36 4.34 11.40 2.16
N TRP A 37 4.15 10.40 3.02
CA TRP A 37 4.96 9.19 3.05
C TRP A 37 4.16 8.01 3.60
N PHE A 38 4.75 6.83 3.46
CA PHE A 38 4.19 5.56 3.86
C PHE A 38 5.13 4.85 4.82
N THR A 39 4.57 4.05 5.72
CA THR A 39 5.34 3.13 6.56
C THR A 39 4.76 1.74 6.36
N ALA A 40 5.63 0.80 6.01
CA ALA A 40 5.27 -0.62 5.85
C ALA A 40 6.48 -1.47 6.24
N ASN A 41 6.25 -2.63 6.87
CA ASN A 41 7.32 -3.47 7.46
C ASN A 41 8.31 -2.68 8.34
N ASN A 42 7.79 -1.75 9.15
CA ASN A 42 8.56 -0.83 9.99
C ASN A 42 9.57 0.08 9.24
N LYS A 43 9.47 0.17 7.91
CA LYS A 43 10.31 1.05 7.08
C LYS A 43 9.49 2.18 6.50
N LYS A 44 10.01 3.40 6.61
CA LYS A 44 9.44 4.60 5.97
C LYS A 44 9.84 4.64 4.50
N THR A 45 8.90 4.91 3.61
CA THR A 45 9.13 5.03 2.17
C THR A 45 8.29 6.16 1.55
N LEU A 46 8.82 6.74 0.47
CA LEU A 46 8.11 7.66 -0.42
C LEU A 46 7.67 6.97 -1.72
N ALA A 47 8.11 5.74 -1.93
CA ALA A 47 7.77 4.97 -3.11
C ALA A 47 6.29 4.58 -3.08
N ASN A 48 5.65 4.65 -4.24
CA ASN A 48 4.27 4.18 -4.45
C ASN A 48 4.22 2.69 -4.78
N ARG A 49 5.33 1.99 -4.54
CA ARG A 49 5.49 0.56 -4.74
C ARG A 49 6.20 -0.05 -3.56
N ILE A 50 5.85 -1.27 -3.24
CA ILE A 50 6.50 -2.04 -2.20
C ILE A 50 6.53 -3.51 -2.60
N ALA A 51 7.67 -4.14 -2.39
CA ALA A 51 7.82 -5.58 -2.53
C ALA A 51 7.55 -6.25 -1.18
N PHE A 52 6.76 -7.32 -1.22
CA PHE A 52 6.59 -8.25 -0.12
C PHE A 52 7.11 -9.61 -0.56
N PRO A 53 7.69 -10.41 0.35
CA PRO A 53 7.97 -11.80 0.04
C PRO A 53 6.65 -12.50 -0.30
N LYS A 54 6.62 -13.22 -1.42
CA LYS A 54 5.50 -14.05 -1.85
C LYS A 54 5.31 -15.13 -0.80
N GLN A 55 4.22 -15.04 -0.05
CA GLN A 55 3.89 -16.02 0.98
C GLN A 55 2.63 -16.77 0.54
N GLN A 56 2.61 -18.07 0.83
CA GLN A 56 1.63 -18.99 0.27
C GLN A 56 0.20 -18.78 0.80
N ASP A 57 -0.01 -18.02 1.89
CA ASP A 57 -1.36 -17.80 2.41
C ASP A 57 -1.57 -16.43 3.08
N GLY A 58 -2.38 -15.60 2.43
CA GLY A 58 -3.29 -14.65 3.06
C GLY A 58 -2.70 -13.73 4.13
N LYS A 59 -1.44 -13.31 4.02
CA LYS A 59 -0.82 -12.45 5.02
C LYS A 59 -1.47 -11.07 5.02
N GLU A 60 -1.81 -10.61 6.22
CA GLU A 60 -2.22 -9.24 6.43
C GLU A 60 -1.00 -8.32 6.38
N VAL A 61 -1.04 -7.39 5.44
CA VAL A 61 -0.08 -6.31 5.28
C VAL A 61 -0.72 -5.03 5.79
N LYS A 62 0.02 -4.31 6.63
CA LYS A 62 -0.38 -3.00 7.13
C LYS A 62 0.47 -1.92 6.47
N ILE A 63 -0.20 -0.93 5.90
CA ILE A 63 0.43 0.29 5.40
C ILE A 63 -0.11 1.45 6.22
N THR A 64 0.78 2.13 6.93
CA THR A 64 0.46 3.40 7.58
C THR A 64 0.74 4.52 6.59
N VAL A 65 -0.30 5.27 6.23
CA VAL A 65 -0.22 6.41 5.34
C VAL A 65 -0.15 7.67 6.20
N GLN A 66 0.91 8.45 6.03
CA GLN A 66 1.09 9.70 6.74
C GLN A 66 0.78 10.87 5.82
N GLY A 67 -0.17 11.71 6.22
CA GLY A 67 -0.44 13.01 5.62
C GLY A 67 0.07 14.15 6.52
N LEU A 68 -0.13 15.39 6.08
CA LEU A 68 0.39 16.57 6.78
C LEU A 68 -0.19 16.75 8.19
N PHE A 69 -1.46 16.40 8.41
CA PHE A 69 -2.17 16.62 9.69
C PHE A 69 -2.76 15.35 10.29
N ARG A 70 -2.70 14.23 9.57
CA ARG A 70 -3.38 12.99 9.93
C ARG A 70 -2.55 11.80 9.49
N LYS A 71 -2.70 10.69 10.22
CA LYS A 71 -2.25 9.37 9.79
C LYS A 71 -3.46 8.48 9.58
N GLN A 72 -3.38 7.56 8.64
CA GLN A 72 -4.40 6.54 8.42
C GLN A 72 -3.76 5.21 8.12
N GLU A 73 -4.22 4.17 8.80
CA GLU A 73 -3.75 2.81 8.60
C GLU A 73 -4.69 2.09 7.65
N TYR A 74 -4.11 1.30 6.76
CA TYR A 74 -4.84 0.43 5.86
C TYR A 74 -4.28 -0.98 5.99
N SER A 75 -5.17 -1.92 6.27
CA SER A 75 -4.90 -3.36 6.28
C SER A 75 -5.36 -4.00 4.97
N PHE A 76 -4.49 -4.83 4.42
CA PHE A 76 -4.72 -5.56 3.18
C PHE A 76 -4.37 -7.02 3.37
N ARG A 77 -5.14 -7.91 2.76
CA ARG A 77 -4.79 -9.32 2.66
C ARG A 77 -4.32 -9.60 1.24
N LEU A 78 -3.10 -10.10 1.13
CA LEU A 78 -2.53 -10.47 -0.16
C LEU A 78 -2.92 -11.92 -0.47
N MET A 79 -3.72 -12.11 -1.51
CA MET A 79 -4.00 -13.44 -2.09
C MET A 79 -3.19 -13.61 -3.38
N ASN A 80 -3.04 -14.84 -3.85
CA ASN A 80 -2.26 -15.12 -5.07
C ASN A 80 -2.71 -14.29 -6.29
N ASP A 81 -4.02 -14.10 -6.46
CA ASP A 81 -4.58 -13.45 -7.67
C ASP A 81 -5.22 -12.08 -7.41
N HIS A 82 -5.49 -11.72 -6.16
CA HIS A 82 -6.16 -10.46 -5.82
C HIS A 82 -5.77 -9.92 -4.45
N ILE A 83 -6.12 -8.65 -4.20
CA ILE A 83 -5.88 -7.95 -2.93
C ILE A 83 -7.22 -7.69 -2.25
N ILE A 84 -7.36 -8.12 -0.99
CA ILE A 84 -8.56 -7.82 -0.19
C ILE A 84 -8.24 -6.66 0.75
N VAL A 85 -9.06 -5.60 0.71
CA VAL A 85 -8.94 -4.46 1.63
C VAL A 85 -9.77 -4.75 2.87
N LEU A 86 -9.13 -4.83 4.05
CA LEU A 86 -9.77 -5.26 5.30
C LEU A 86 -10.45 -4.11 6.08
N LYS A 87 -10.20 -2.86 5.67
CA LYS A 87 -10.76 -1.59 6.20
C LYS A 87 -10.24 -1.14 7.56
#